data_AF-A0A924P5A4-F1
#
_entry.id   AF-A0A924P5A4-F1
#
_cell.length_a   1.000
_cell.length_b   1.000
_cell.length_c   1.000
_cell.angle_alpha   90.00
_cell.angle_beta   90.00
_cell.angle_gamma   90.00
#
_symmetry.space_group_name_H-M   'P 1'
#
loop_
_entity.id
_entity.type
_entity.pdbx_description
1 polymer ?
#
loop_
_entity_poly.entity_id
_entity_poly.type
_entity_poly.pdbx_seq_one_letter_code
_entity_poly.pdbx_strand_id
1 'polypeptide(L)'
;MKKIFLYLAIAFGLTGLHSCDKDFEQVNTNPVLATSLDPIYLFSNAEFSSGLNTIAYQSQIIQQINTPFTGVLEGGNHNVVYDPNSNALFNSLFTATGGPVVLLTDVINQTKANPIRSNLYNMARIMKAYVFQVLVDTYGDVPYAEAGQGFINSINLPKYDDQKVIYADLLK
;
A
#
# COMPACT_ATOMS: atom_id res chain seq x y z
N MET A 1 0.26 -45.89 -53.27
CA MET A 1 -0.72 -44.79 -53.23
C MET A 1 -1.24 -44.51 -51.81
N LYS A 2 -1.74 -45.50 -51.04
CA LYS A 2 -2.27 -45.28 -49.67
C LYS A 2 -1.31 -44.58 -48.68
N LYS A 3 0.00 -44.87 -48.75
CA LYS A 3 1.01 -44.22 -47.87
C LYS A 3 1.29 -42.76 -48.23
N ILE A 4 1.14 -42.39 -49.50
CA ILE A 4 1.34 -41.00 -49.98
C ILE A 4 0.24 -40.08 -49.46
N PHE A 5 -1.02 -40.56 -49.43
CA PHE A 5 -2.12 -39.82 -48.83
C PHE A 5 -1.94 -39.63 -47.31
N LEU A 6 -1.33 -40.61 -46.63
CA LEU A 6 -1.00 -40.48 -45.20
C LEU A 6 0.09 -39.42 -44.95
N TYR A 7 1.15 -39.40 -45.76
CA TYR A 7 2.19 -38.37 -45.63
C TYR A 7 1.70 -36.96 -45.97
N LEU A 8 0.80 -36.83 -46.96
CA LEU A 8 0.15 -35.55 -47.28
C LEU A 8 -0.79 -35.07 -46.15
N ALA A 9 -1.53 -35.99 -45.52
CA ALA A 9 -2.39 -35.66 -44.38
C ALA A 9 -1.59 -35.20 -43.15
N ILE A 10 -0.45 -35.84 -42.87
CA ILE A 10 0.45 -35.45 -41.78
C ILE A 10 1.09 -34.08 -42.06
N ALA A 11 1.55 -33.84 -43.29
CA ALA A 11 2.10 -32.54 -43.69
C ALA A 11 1.08 -31.40 -43.58
N PHE A 12 -0.18 -31.66 -43.95
CA PHE A 12 -1.27 -30.69 -43.79
C PHE A 12 -1.65 -30.46 -42.31
N GLY A 13 -1.61 -31.50 -41.49
CA GLY A 13 -1.84 -31.40 -40.04
C GLY A 13 -0.77 -30.59 -39.30
N LEU A 14 0.49 -30.67 -39.71
CA LEU A 14 1.60 -29.91 -39.13
C LEU A 14 1.53 -28.40 -39.43
N THR A 15 0.94 -28.00 -40.55
CA THR A 15 0.74 -26.57 -40.89
C THR A 15 -0.42 -25.91 -40.14
N GLY A 16 -1.30 -26.69 -39.51
CA GLY A 16 -2.50 -26.19 -38.83
C GLY A 16 -2.30 -25.74 -37.37
N LEU A 17 -1.14 -26.01 -36.76
CA LEU A 17 -0.89 -25.77 -35.32
C LEU A 17 -0.31 -24.37 -34.99
N HIS A 18 -0.06 -23.51 -35.99
CA HIS A 18 0.61 -22.21 -35.82
C HIS A 18 -0.33 -20.99 -35.67
N SER A 19 -1.63 -21.19 -35.39
CA SER A 19 -2.62 -20.09 -35.46
C SER A 19 -3.50 -19.89 -34.22
N CYS A 20 -3.32 -20.65 -33.14
CA CYS A 20 -4.24 -20.58 -31.99
C CYS A 20 -3.85 -19.54 -30.91
N ASP A 21 -2.70 -18.88 -31.04
CA ASP A 21 -2.19 -17.86 -30.11
C ASP A 21 -1.95 -16.50 -30.77
N LYS A 22 -2.22 -16.37 -32.08
CA LYS A 22 -2.10 -15.11 -32.81
C LYS A 22 -2.92 -14.02 -32.13
N ASP A 23 -2.23 -12.97 -31.70
CA ASP A 23 -2.79 -11.76 -31.11
C ASP A 23 -3.54 -11.98 -29.78
N PHE A 24 -3.37 -13.13 -29.10
CA PHE A 24 -4.02 -13.39 -27.81
C PHE A 24 -3.69 -12.34 -26.76
N GLU A 25 -2.42 -11.92 -26.69
CA GLU A 25 -1.99 -10.83 -25.81
C GLU A 25 -2.68 -9.50 -26.15
N GLN A 26 -2.87 -9.18 -27.44
CA GLN A 26 -3.51 -7.93 -27.86
C GLN A 26 -5.02 -7.95 -27.63
N VAL A 27 -5.69 -9.07 -27.88
CA VAL A 27 -7.13 -9.27 -27.60
C VAL A 27 -7.41 -9.22 -26.10
N ASN A 28 -6.47 -9.72 -25.28
CA ASN A 28 -6.61 -9.77 -23.82
C ASN A 28 -6.00 -8.55 -23.11
N THR A 29 -5.37 -7.62 -23.84
CA THR A 29 -4.90 -6.34 -23.29
C THR A 29 -6.01 -5.32 -23.44
N ASN A 30 -6.59 -4.91 -22.31
CA ASN A 30 -7.63 -3.89 -22.31
C ASN A 30 -7.06 -2.53 -22.75
N PRO A 31 -7.47 -1.98 -23.90
CA PRO A 31 -6.88 -0.76 -24.47
C PRO A 31 -7.25 0.52 -23.69
N VAL A 32 -8.25 0.46 -22.81
CA VAL A 32 -8.65 1.59 -21.96
C VAL A 32 -8.14 1.46 -20.51
N LEU A 33 -7.48 0.35 -20.17
CA LEU A 33 -6.89 0.18 -18.84
C LEU A 33 -5.64 1.07 -18.75
N ALA A 34 -5.56 1.88 -17.69
CA ALA A 34 -4.39 2.69 -17.44
C ALA A 34 -3.16 1.79 -17.23
N THR A 35 -2.17 1.89 -18.13
CA THR A 35 -0.91 1.14 -18.05
C THR A 35 0.08 1.73 -17.05
N SER A 36 -0.12 3.01 -16.72
CA SER A 36 0.61 3.72 -15.65
C SER A 36 -0.29 4.80 -15.08
N LEU A 37 -0.16 5.06 -13.78
CA LEU A 37 -0.91 6.09 -13.07
C LEU A 37 0.06 7.21 -12.69
N ASP A 38 -0.29 8.47 -12.95
CA ASP A 38 0.56 9.60 -12.52
C ASP A 38 0.66 9.58 -10.98
N PRO A 39 1.87 9.64 -10.40
CA PRO A 39 2.08 9.57 -8.96
C PRO A 39 1.36 10.70 -8.19
N ILE A 40 0.94 11.78 -8.87
CA ILE A 40 0.14 12.82 -8.22
C ILE A 40 -1.22 12.29 -7.72
N TYR A 41 -1.86 11.38 -8.46
CA TYR A 41 -3.15 10.82 -8.05
C TYR A 41 -2.99 9.86 -6.87
N LEU A 42 -1.90 9.09 -6.87
CA LEU A 42 -1.53 8.24 -5.74
C LEU A 42 -1.26 9.08 -4.49
N PHE A 43 -0.56 10.20 -4.64
CA PHE A 43 -0.27 11.12 -3.54
C PHE A 43 -1.57 11.72 -2.98
N SER A 44 -2.46 12.26 -3.80
CA SER A 44 -3.75 12.81 -3.32
C SER A 44 -4.61 11.77 -2.59
N ASN A 45 -4.62 10.52 -3.06
CA ASN A 45 -5.32 9.45 -2.34
C ASN A 45 -4.61 9.09 -1.02
N ALA A 46 -3.27 9.14 -0.96
CA ALA A 46 -2.53 8.96 0.28
C ALA A 46 -2.87 10.06 1.30
N GLU A 47 -2.97 11.32 0.87
CA GLU A 47 -3.38 12.42 1.76
C GLU A 47 -4.78 12.17 2.33
N PHE A 48 -5.74 11.79 1.48
CA PHE A 48 -7.10 11.50 1.91
C PHE A 48 -7.17 10.30 2.87
N SER A 49 -6.49 9.20 2.54
CA SER A 49 -6.48 7.96 3.35
C SER A 49 -5.64 8.06 4.62
N SER A 50 -4.83 9.11 4.78
CA SER A 50 -4.11 9.42 6.03
C SER A 50 -5.01 10.05 7.11
N GLY A 51 -6.30 10.26 6.83
CA GLY A 51 -7.27 10.75 7.80
C GLY A 51 -7.46 9.81 9.00
N LEU A 52 -7.49 10.39 10.21
CA LEU A 52 -7.58 9.64 11.47
C LEU A 52 -9.04 9.35 11.86
N ASN A 53 -9.66 8.38 11.20
CA ASN A 53 -11.07 8.02 11.44
C ASN A 53 -11.36 7.51 12.87
N THR A 54 -10.34 7.09 13.60
CA THR A 54 -10.42 6.62 15.00
C THR A 54 -10.15 7.70 16.03
N ILE A 55 -10.04 8.98 15.62
CA ILE A 55 -9.75 10.08 16.54
C ILE A 55 -10.77 10.17 17.68
N ALA A 56 -12.04 9.83 17.44
CA ALA A 56 -13.07 9.79 18.47
C ALA A 56 -12.79 8.75 19.58
N TYR A 57 -12.04 7.68 19.29
CA TYR A 57 -11.61 6.69 20.27
C TYR A 57 -10.30 7.11 20.95
N GLN A 58 -9.32 7.56 20.17
CA GLN A 58 -7.99 7.93 20.67
C GLN A 58 -8.01 9.22 21.50
N SER A 59 -8.75 10.24 21.06
CA SER A 59 -8.84 11.53 21.76
C SER A 59 -9.47 11.40 23.15
N GLN A 60 -10.39 10.45 23.35
CA GLN A 60 -11.00 10.17 24.65
C GLN A 60 -9.99 9.59 25.63
N ILE A 61 -9.15 8.65 25.18
CA ILE A 61 -8.05 8.07 25.98
C ILE A 61 -7.05 9.17 26.38
N ILE A 62 -6.64 10.00 25.41
CA ILE A 62 -5.72 11.12 25.67
C ILE A 62 -6.35 12.17 26.59
N GLN A 63 -7.64 12.47 26.44
CA GLN A 63 -8.35 13.43 27.28
C GLN A 63 -8.43 12.94 28.73
N GLN A 64 -8.56 11.63 28.98
CA GLN A 64 -8.54 11.08 30.34
C GLN A 64 -7.18 11.24 31.02
N ILE A 65 -6.08 11.07 30.28
CA ILE A 65 -4.72 11.33 30.81
C ILE A 65 -4.58 12.79 31.25
N ASN A 66 -5.22 13.74 30.54
CA ASN A 66 -5.13 15.17 30.82
C ASN A 66 -6.20 15.70 31.80
N THR A 67 -7.37 15.05 31.87
CA THR A 67 -8.54 15.47 32.66
C THR A 67 -9.21 14.22 33.26
N PRO A 68 -8.81 13.80 34.47
CA PRO A 68 -9.21 12.50 35.03
C PRO A 68 -10.65 12.46 35.59
N PHE A 69 -11.47 13.49 35.32
CA PHE A 69 -12.81 13.61 35.89
C PHE A 69 -13.84 12.99 34.94
N THR A 70 -14.57 11.99 35.44
CA THR A 70 -15.59 11.18 34.74
C THR A 70 -16.63 12.01 33.98
N GLY A 71 -16.89 11.66 32.71
CA GLY A 71 -17.81 12.35 31.80
C GLY A 71 -18.26 11.46 30.62
N VAL A 72 -18.90 12.04 29.59
CA VAL A 72 -19.60 11.38 28.44
C VAL A 72 -18.75 10.40 27.59
N LEU A 73 -17.48 10.19 27.94
CA LEU A 73 -16.47 9.45 27.19
C LEU A 73 -16.13 8.09 27.85
N GLU A 74 -17.12 7.45 28.50
CA GLU A 74 -16.98 6.19 29.25
C GLU A 74 -16.32 5.04 28.46
N GLY A 75 -16.38 5.06 27.12
CA GLY A 75 -15.76 4.03 26.27
C GLY A 75 -14.23 3.90 26.40
N GLY A 76 -13.52 5.00 26.66
CA GLY A 76 -12.08 4.99 26.94
C GLY A 76 -11.74 4.90 28.43
N ASN A 77 -12.74 5.01 29.31
CA ASN A 77 -12.60 5.24 30.75
C ASN A 77 -12.21 3.98 31.55
N HIS A 78 -12.29 2.79 30.95
CA HIS A 78 -12.15 1.54 31.69
C HIS A 78 -10.85 0.76 31.41
N ASN A 79 -9.90 1.31 30.66
CA ASN A 79 -8.74 0.56 30.15
C ASN A 79 -9.17 -0.76 29.46
N VAL A 80 -10.34 -0.74 28.83
CA VAL A 80 -10.87 -1.91 28.11
C VAL A 80 -10.39 -1.81 26.67
N VAL A 81 -9.71 -2.86 26.22
CA VAL A 81 -9.35 -2.98 24.82
C VAL A 81 -10.61 -3.32 24.03
N TYR A 82 -10.95 -2.49 23.05
CA TYR A 82 -11.97 -2.79 22.06
C TYR A 82 -11.32 -2.96 20.69
N ASP A 83 -11.09 -4.23 20.33
CA ASP A 83 -10.33 -4.64 19.14
C ASP A 83 -10.73 -3.93 17.83
N PRO A 84 -12.02 -3.72 17.52
CA PRO A 84 -12.39 -3.02 16.30
C PRO A 84 -11.85 -1.58 16.25
N ASN A 85 -11.76 -0.88 17.38
CA ASN A 85 -11.23 0.48 17.42
C ASN A 85 -9.70 0.50 17.55
N SER A 86 -9.11 -0.39 18.36
CA SER A 86 -7.66 -0.44 18.55
C SER A 86 -6.91 -0.88 17.29
N ASN A 87 -7.49 -1.78 16.48
CA ASN A 87 -6.88 -2.24 15.23
C ASN A 87 -7.22 -1.35 14.01
N ALA A 88 -8.29 -0.56 14.07
CA ALA A 88 -8.78 0.20 12.91
C ALA A 88 -7.73 1.18 12.35
N LEU A 89 -6.96 1.86 13.21
CA LEU A 89 -5.93 2.80 12.75
C LEU A 89 -4.80 2.07 12.02
N PHE A 90 -4.23 1.02 12.63
CA PHE A 90 -3.22 0.18 11.99
C PHE A 90 -3.72 -0.35 10.66
N ASN A 91 -4.96 -0.85 10.63
CA ASN A 91 -5.52 -1.39 9.41
C ASN A 91 -5.69 -0.34 8.31
N SER A 92 -6.21 0.85 8.67
CA SER A 92 -6.42 1.93 7.71
C SER A 92 -5.12 2.50 7.15
N LEU A 93 -4.09 2.67 7.99
CA LEU A 93 -2.84 3.30 7.58
C LEU A 93 -1.85 2.31 6.95
N PHE A 94 -1.76 1.10 7.50
CA PHE A 94 -0.72 0.13 7.16
C PHE A 94 -1.22 -1.04 6.30
N THR A 95 -2.30 -1.73 6.69
CA THR A 95 -2.71 -3.00 6.03
C THR A 95 -3.62 -2.79 4.82
N ALA A 96 -4.29 -1.65 4.73
CA ALA A 96 -5.21 -1.35 3.64
C ALA A 96 -4.50 -1.42 2.28
N THR A 97 -5.06 -2.22 1.37
CA THR A 97 -4.68 -2.19 -0.04
C THR A 97 -5.02 -0.81 -0.60
N GLY A 98 -4.02 -0.06 -1.02
CA GLY A 98 -4.19 1.35 -1.39
C GLY A 98 -4.27 2.30 -0.20
N GLY A 99 -3.83 1.88 0.99
CA GLY A 99 -3.59 2.73 2.14
C GLY A 99 -2.32 3.58 1.97
N PRO A 100 -2.15 4.61 2.83
CA PRO A 100 -1.13 5.63 2.63
C PRO A 100 0.29 5.08 2.65
N VAL A 101 0.61 4.06 3.46
CA VAL A 101 1.96 3.47 3.49
C VAL A 101 2.37 2.90 2.13
N VAL A 102 1.48 2.16 1.47
CA VAL A 102 1.73 1.57 0.15
C VAL A 102 1.80 2.66 -0.91
N LEU A 103 0.81 3.55 -0.93
CA LEU A 103 0.72 4.63 -1.91
C LEU A 103 1.94 5.55 -1.87
N LEU A 104 2.34 6.01 -0.69
CA LEU A 104 3.49 6.91 -0.53
C LEU A 104 4.81 6.21 -0.89
N THR A 105 4.94 4.92 -0.56
CA THR A 105 6.12 4.14 -0.95
C THR A 105 6.24 4.02 -2.47
N ASP A 106 5.11 3.85 -3.17
CA ASP A 106 5.08 3.82 -4.63
C ASP A 106 5.41 5.20 -5.24
N VAL A 107 4.77 6.28 -4.75
CA VAL A 107 5.07 7.66 -5.17
C VAL A 107 6.55 7.99 -5.02
N ILE A 108 7.15 7.67 -3.87
CA ILE A 108 8.58 7.88 -3.60
C ILE A 108 9.42 7.10 -4.61
N ASN A 109 9.08 5.83 -4.89
CA ASN A 109 9.84 5.02 -5.85
C ASN A 109 9.75 5.52 -7.29
N GLN A 110 8.58 5.98 -7.72
CA GLN A 110 8.36 6.53 -9.07
C GLN A 110 9.03 7.90 -9.27
N THR A 111 9.21 8.67 -8.20
CA THR A 111 9.68 10.07 -8.29
C THR A 111 11.15 10.27 -7.88
N LYS A 112 11.76 9.35 -7.11
CA LYS A 112 13.12 9.50 -6.56
C LYS A 112 14.22 9.83 -7.59
N ALA A 113 14.10 9.30 -8.80
CA ALA A 113 15.08 9.48 -9.87
C ALA A 113 14.71 10.59 -10.87
N ASN A 114 13.59 11.30 -10.62
CA ASN A 114 13.06 12.31 -11.54
C ASN A 114 13.20 13.73 -10.95
N PRO A 115 14.19 14.53 -11.40
CA PRO A 115 14.42 15.87 -10.89
C PRO A 115 13.22 16.82 -11.06
N ILE A 116 12.42 16.63 -12.12
CA ILE A 116 11.23 17.45 -12.40
C ILE A 116 10.14 17.21 -11.34
N ARG A 117 10.11 16.01 -10.73
CA ARG A 117 9.16 15.62 -9.69
C ARG A 117 9.76 15.70 -8.28
N SER A 118 10.88 16.40 -8.10
CA SER A 118 11.56 16.52 -6.79
C SER A 118 10.64 17.04 -5.68
N ASN A 119 9.77 18.00 -5.98
CA ASN A 119 8.78 18.49 -5.00
C ASN A 119 7.81 17.39 -4.56
N LEU A 120 7.27 16.63 -5.52
CA LEU A 120 6.35 15.51 -5.22
C LEU A 120 7.05 14.42 -4.41
N TYR A 121 8.30 14.10 -4.74
CA TYR A 121 9.14 13.18 -3.97
C TYR A 121 9.27 13.61 -2.50
N ASN A 122 9.62 14.88 -2.27
CA ASN A 122 9.80 15.40 -0.91
C ASN A 122 8.48 15.54 -0.14
N MET A 123 7.40 15.95 -0.80
CA MET A 123 6.06 15.96 -0.18
C MET A 123 5.63 14.55 0.25
N ALA A 124 5.87 13.54 -0.59
CA ALA A 124 5.55 12.15 -0.25
C ALA A 124 6.39 11.64 0.92
N ARG A 125 7.68 12.02 1.03
CA ARG A 125 8.52 11.70 2.19
C ARG A 125 7.98 12.30 3.48
N ILE A 126 7.60 13.58 3.46
CA ILE A 126 7.02 14.27 4.62
C ILE A 126 5.72 13.58 5.05
N MET A 127 4.83 13.30 4.10
CA MET A 127 3.57 12.62 4.40
C MET A 127 3.80 11.20 4.94
N LYS A 128 4.77 10.46 4.38
CA LYS A 128 5.14 9.12 4.88
C LYS A 128 5.67 9.21 6.31
N ALA A 129 6.47 10.24 6.61
CA ALA A 129 6.97 10.45 7.96
C ALA A 129 5.83 10.73 8.96
N TYR A 130 4.85 11.56 8.60
CA TYR A 130 3.65 11.80 9.40
C TYR A 130 2.86 10.52 9.68
N VAL A 131 2.59 9.70 8.65
CA VAL A 131 1.85 8.44 8.79
C VAL A 131 2.55 7.49 9.75
N PHE A 132 3.89 7.38 9.65
CA PHE A 132 4.66 6.54 10.57
C PHE A 132 4.79 7.12 11.96
N GLN A 133 4.81 8.44 12.11
CA GLN A 133 4.72 9.07 13.43
C GLN A 133 3.43 8.63 14.15
N VAL A 134 2.29 8.70 13.47
CA VAL A 134 1.00 8.27 14.06
C VAL A 134 1.01 6.77 14.42
N LEU A 135 1.53 5.93 13.53
CA LEU A 135 1.64 4.48 13.79
C LEU A 135 2.53 4.18 15.00
N VAL A 136 3.73 4.75 15.03
CA VAL A 136 4.72 4.46 16.09
C VAL A 136 4.30 5.06 17.44
N ASP A 137 3.60 6.19 17.44
CA ASP A 137 3.04 6.81 18.66
C ASP A 137 1.90 5.98 19.25
N THR A 138 1.15 5.26 18.39
CA THR A 138 0.02 4.45 18.83
C THR A 138 0.45 3.04 19.26
N TYR A 139 1.38 2.43 18.53
CA TYR A 139 1.66 1.00 18.64
C TYR A 139 3.08 0.65 19.13
N GLY A 140 3.97 1.64 19.23
CA GLY A 140 5.38 1.38 19.51
C GLY A 140 6.08 0.84 18.27
N ASP A 141 6.76 -0.30 18.39
CA ASP A 141 7.46 -0.92 17.27
C ASP A 141 6.45 -1.33 16.18
N VAL A 142 6.74 -0.98 14.92
CA VAL A 142 5.88 -1.26 13.76
C VAL A 142 6.76 -1.61 12.56
N PRO A 143 6.23 -2.28 11.52
CA PRO A 143 7.00 -2.47 10.31
C PRO A 143 7.24 -1.14 9.59
N TYR A 144 8.51 -0.79 9.33
CA TYR A 144 8.87 0.53 8.81
C TYR A 144 9.76 0.46 7.56
N ALA A 145 10.99 -0.02 7.68
CA ALA A 145 11.98 0.02 6.59
C ALA A 145 11.55 -0.83 5.39
N GLU A 146 10.90 -1.96 5.65
CA GLU A 146 10.40 -2.90 4.65
C GLU A 146 8.92 -2.66 4.28
N ALA A 147 8.28 -1.66 4.89
CA ALA A 147 6.86 -1.39 4.71
C ALA A 147 6.52 -0.93 3.28
N GLY A 148 5.41 -1.43 2.75
CA GLY A 148 4.90 -1.08 1.42
C GLY A 148 5.72 -1.66 0.25
N GLN A 149 6.63 -2.61 0.51
CA GLN A 149 7.54 -3.14 -0.50
C GLN A 149 7.03 -4.41 -1.21
N GLY A 150 5.78 -4.84 -0.98
CA GLY A 150 5.23 -6.08 -1.56
C GLY A 150 5.28 -6.13 -3.09
N PHE A 151 4.84 -5.06 -3.77
CA PHE A 151 4.86 -5.00 -5.25
C PHE A 151 6.24 -4.65 -5.82
N ILE A 152 7.12 -4.01 -5.04
CA ILE A 152 8.41 -3.51 -5.52
C ILE A 152 9.52 -4.55 -5.33
N ASN A 153 9.58 -5.18 -4.15
CA ASN A 153 10.64 -6.11 -3.74
C ASN A 153 10.10 -7.45 -3.21
N SER A 154 8.81 -7.74 -3.37
CA SER A 154 8.17 -8.99 -2.90
C SER A 154 8.26 -9.24 -1.39
N ILE A 155 8.36 -8.16 -0.59
CA ILE A 155 8.34 -8.24 0.88
C ILE A 155 6.89 -8.13 1.36
N ASN A 156 6.27 -9.28 1.61
CA ASN A 156 4.86 -9.36 2.05
C ASN A 156 4.70 -9.43 3.57
N LEU A 157 5.77 -9.76 4.29
CA LEU A 157 5.81 -9.87 5.75
C LEU A 157 6.95 -9.00 6.29
N PRO A 158 6.80 -7.66 6.25
CA PRO A 158 7.84 -6.76 6.71
C PRO A 158 8.06 -6.94 8.21
N LYS A 159 9.34 -6.98 8.62
CA LYS A 159 9.69 -7.05 10.04
C LYS A 159 9.31 -5.75 10.78
N TYR A 160 9.15 -5.86 12.08
CA TYR A 160 8.97 -4.72 12.97
C TYR A 160 10.33 -4.07 13.24
N ASP A 161 10.39 -2.75 13.18
CA ASP A 161 11.58 -1.97 13.54
C ASP A 161 11.33 -1.25 14.88
N ASP A 162 12.39 -1.08 15.66
CA ASP A 162 12.33 -0.40 16.97
C ASP A 162 11.85 1.06 16.80
N GLN A 163 10.95 1.51 17.68
CA GLN A 163 10.42 2.89 17.71
C GLN A 163 11.55 3.94 17.68
N LYS A 164 12.65 3.68 18.40
CA LYS A 164 13.83 4.58 18.41
C LYS A 164 14.47 4.74 17.03
N VAL A 165 14.58 3.64 16.29
CA VAL A 165 15.17 3.63 14.94
C VAL A 165 14.23 4.36 13.98
N ILE A 166 12.92 4.11 14.09
CA ILE A 166 11.90 4.78 13.28
C ILE A 166 12.00 6.30 13.49
N TYR A 167 11.93 6.78 14.73
CA TYR A 167 11.98 8.22 15.04
C TYR A 167 13.27 8.90 14.56
N ALA A 168 14.41 8.22 14.67
CA ALA A 168 15.67 8.75 14.17
C ALA A 168 15.68 8.89 12.63
N ASP A 169 14.90 8.08 11.93
CA ASP A 169 14.77 8.12 10.48
C ASP A 169 13.72 9.13 9.99
N LEU A 170 12.64 9.34 10.73
CA LEU A 170 11.60 10.35 10.40
C LEU A 170 12.15 11.78 10.28
N LEU A 171 13.29 12.06 10.92
CA LEU A 171 13.95 13.37 10.95
C LEU A 171 14.95 13.59 9.80
N LYS A 172 15.14 12.61 8.89
CA LYS A 172 16.06 12.69 7.74
C LYS A 172 15.33 12.98 6.43
#